data_AF-A0A1Y3BTX2-F1
#
_entry.id   AF-A0A1Y3BTX2-F1
#
_cell.length_a   1.000
_cell.length_b   1.000
_cell.length_c   1.000
_cell.angle_alpha   90.00
_cell.angle_beta   90.00
_cell.angle_gamma   90.00
#
_symmetry.space_group_name_H-M   'P 1'
#
loop_
_entity.id
_entity.type
_entity.pdbx_description
1 polymer ?
#
loop_
_entity_poly.entity_id
_entity_poly.type
_entity_poly.pdbx_seq_one_letter_code
_entity_poly.pdbx_strand_id
1 'polypeptide(L)'
;MYRTNFGIGHSMKDLLDAHIPPGGRLGRGHKGLYDTINNSIHFQLGLALASLGVITSLVAQHMYSLPAYAFIAQDFTTQAALYTHHNTSQLASLFLGFHTLGLYVHNDVMLAFGTPEKQILIEPIFAQWIQSAHGKTSYGFDILLSSRVARHSMRVEAYGCRCWSWRLFGSSCYCSRFTYNTLILVRCVRCTWFQVNASKKDFGYSFPCDGPGRGGTCDISVGTHFIWQFFGFYPSGHGCFYLDILFWATGFMFLISWRGYWQELIETLAWAHERTPLANLIRWRDKPVALSIVQARLVGLAHFSVGYIFTYAAFLIASTSGKLVNFFH
;
A
#
# COMPACT_ATOMS: atom_id res chain seq x y z
N MET A 1 -29.73 6.71 14.92
CA MET A 1 -30.64 6.06 13.93
C MET A 1 -31.24 7.14 13.04
N TYR A 2 -31.17 6.96 11.72
CA TYR A 2 -31.51 8.01 10.75
C TYR A 2 -33.02 8.05 10.46
N ARG A 3 -33.55 9.26 10.22
CA ARG A 3 -34.97 9.46 9.89
C ARG A 3 -35.29 8.83 8.53
N THR A 4 -36.37 8.08 8.46
CA THR A 4 -36.92 7.49 7.23
C THR A 4 -38.37 7.95 7.03
N ASN A 5 -39.09 7.35 6.08
CA ASN A 5 -40.48 7.69 5.75
C ASN A 5 -41.45 7.50 6.93
N PHE A 6 -41.03 6.85 8.02
CA PHE A 6 -41.83 6.65 9.23
C PHE A 6 -41.79 7.83 10.22
N GLY A 7 -41.15 8.96 9.87
CA GLY A 7 -41.13 10.19 10.68
C GLY A 7 -40.29 10.12 11.95
N ILE A 8 -39.86 8.92 12.37
CA ILE A 8 -39.03 8.68 13.55
C ILE A 8 -37.55 8.64 13.15
N GLY A 9 -36.71 9.35 13.91
CA GLY A 9 -35.25 9.37 13.74
C GLY A 9 -34.68 10.77 13.47
N HIS A 10 -33.35 10.83 13.30
CA HIS A 10 -32.60 12.07 13.10
C HIS A 10 -32.21 12.29 11.64
N SER A 11 -32.32 13.54 11.17
CA SER A 11 -31.70 13.98 9.91
C SER A 11 -30.19 14.12 10.12
N MET A 12 -29.39 13.51 9.23
CA MET A 12 -27.94 13.63 9.31
C MET A 12 -27.46 15.07 9.06
N LYS A 13 -28.17 15.83 8.23
CA LYS A 13 -27.87 17.23 7.97
C LYS A 13 -27.97 18.07 9.24
N ASP A 14 -29.09 17.93 9.95
CA ASP A 14 -29.37 18.67 11.18
C ASP A 14 -28.36 18.33 12.28
N LEU A 15 -27.96 17.05 12.38
CA LEU A 15 -26.94 16.61 13.31
C LEU A 15 -25.57 17.23 13.02
N LEU A 16 -25.16 17.28 11.74
CA LEU A 16 -23.89 17.85 11.33
C LEU A 16 -23.85 19.37 11.54
N ASP A 17 -24.94 20.06 11.17
CA ASP A 17 -25.02 21.53 11.29
C ASP A 17 -25.12 21.99 12.75
N ALA A 18 -25.74 21.19 13.63
CA ALA A 18 -25.79 21.44 15.07
C ALA A 18 -24.46 21.14 15.78
N HIS A 19 -23.56 20.36 15.17
CA HIS A 19 -22.32 19.95 15.80
C HIS A 19 -21.25 21.05 15.70
N ILE A 20 -21.14 21.84 16.78
CA ILE A 20 -20.11 22.87 16.94
C ILE A 20 -19.09 22.36 17.98
N PRO A 21 -17.78 22.39 17.69
CA PRO A 21 -16.77 21.90 18.62
C PRO A 21 -16.80 22.70 19.92
N PRO A 22 -16.66 22.05 21.10
CA PRO A 22 -16.68 22.73 22.39
C PRO A 22 -15.49 23.69 22.56
N GLY A 23 -14.40 23.50 21.81
CA GLY A 23 -13.27 24.41 21.73
C GLY A 23 -13.24 25.19 20.40
N GLY A 24 -13.22 26.52 20.46
CA GLY A 24 -13.26 27.42 19.30
C GLY A 24 -12.04 27.39 18.36
N ARG A 25 -11.12 26.43 18.51
CA ARG A 25 -9.90 26.29 17.70
C ARG A 25 -10.08 25.46 16.43
N LEU A 26 -11.26 24.85 16.24
CA LEU A 26 -11.55 23.92 15.13
C LEU A 26 -12.45 24.51 14.03
N GLY A 27 -12.60 25.85 13.99
CA GLY A 27 -13.33 26.55 12.92
C GLY A 27 -14.86 26.48 13.05
N ARG A 28 -15.57 26.64 11.93
CA ARG A 28 -17.05 26.76 11.86
C ARG A 28 -17.82 25.43 12.01
N GLY A 29 -17.15 24.33 12.34
CA GLY A 29 -17.78 23.00 12.45
C GLY A 29 -18.08 22.37 11.08
N HIS A 30 -19.09 21.49 11.02
CA HIS A 30 -19.42 20.67 9.83
C HIS A 30 -20.43 21.31 8.86
N LYS A 31 -20.58 22.64 8.86
CA LYS A 31 -21.58 23.34 8.04
C LYS A 31 -21.40 23.05 6.54
N GLY A 32 -22.45 22.59 5.88
CA GLY A 32 -22.44 22.28 4.43
C GLY A 32 -21.67 21.00 4.05
N LEU A 33 -21.13 20.26 5.03
CA LEU A 33 -20.44 19.00 4.78
C LEU A 33 -21.40 17.94 4.23
N TYR A 34 -22.64 17.90 4.73
CA TYR A 34 -23.66 16.96 4.24
C TYR A 34 -23.89 17.12 2.73
N ASP A 35 -24.09 18.36 2.27
CA ASP A 35 -24.32 18.66 0.87
C ASP A 35 -23.05 18.39 0.03
N THR A 36 -21.86 18.63 0.59
CA THR A 36 -20.58 18.32 -0.09
C THR A 36 -20.39 16.81 -0.30
N ILE A 37 -20.74 15.99 0.70
CA ILE A 37 -20.66 14.52 0.61
C ILE A 37 -21.73 14.00 -0.35
N ASN A 38 -22.96 14.48 -0.23
CA ASN A 38 -24.09 13.91 -0.97
C ASN A 38 -24.04 14.24 -2.47
N ASN A 39 -23.53 15.43 -2.82
CA ASN A 39 -23.46 15.87 -4.22
C ASN A 39 -22.19 15.39 -4.97
N SER A 40 -21.21 14.81 -4.27
CA SER A 40 -19.95 14.36 -4.88
C SER A 40 -19.74 12.84 -4.73
N ILE A 41 -19.88 12.13 -5.84
CA ILE A 41 -19.59 10.68 -5.91
C ILE A 41 -18.11 10.42 -5.61
N HIS A 42 -17.21 11.30 -6.04
CA HIS A 42 -15.77 11.16 -5.75
C HIS A 42 -15.46 11.25 -4.26
N PHE A 43 -16.19 12.10 -3.52
CA PHE A 43 -16.02 12.21 -2.08
C PHE A 43 -16.54 10.95 -1.35
N GLN A 44 -17.70 10.44 -1.77
CA GLN A 44 -18.27 9.19 -1.25
C GLN A 44 -17.34 8.01 -1.52
N LEU A 45 -16.83 7.88 -2.75
CA LEU A 45 -15.90 6.83 -3.14
C LEU A 45 -14.60 6.91 -2.34
N GLY A 46 -14.05 8.11 -2.14
CA GLY A 46 -12.84 8.30 -1.34
C GLY A 46 -13.01 7.85 0.11
N LEU A 47 -14.12 8.22 0.76
CA LEU A 47 -14.44 7.77 2.12
C LEU A 47 -14.70 6.26 2.19
N ALA A 48 -15.44 5.71 1.22
CA ALA A 48 -15.72 4.29 1.14
C ALA A 48 -14.42 3.48 1.00
N LEU A 49 -13.53 3.86 0.08
CA LEU A 49 -12.24 3.19 -0.11
C LEU A 49 -11.31 3.35 1.10
N ALA A 50 -11.31 4.50 1.77
CA ALA A 50 -10.53 4.69 2.99
C ALA A 50 -11.02 3.78 4.14
N SER A 51 -12.34 3.75 4.37
CA SER A 51 -12.93 2.91 5.42
C SER A 51 -12.77 1.42 5.11
N LEU A 52 -13.02 1.01 3.86
CA LEU A 52 -12.81 -0.35 3.39
C LEU A 52 -11.35 -0.75 3.50
N GLY A 53 -10.41 0.14 3.14
CA GLY A 53 -8.98 -0.11 3.28
C GLY A 53 -8.58 -0.42 4.72
N VAL A 54 -9.07 0.35 5.70
CA VAL A 54 -8.83 0.09 7.14
C VAL A 54 -9.40 -1.26 7.57
N ILE A 55 -10.66 -1.55 7.18
CA ILE A 55 -11.33 -2.80 7.52
C ILE A 55 -10.60 -4.01 6.92
N THR A 56 -10.20 -3.95 5.65
CA THR A 56 -9.50 -5.05 4.96
C THR A 56 -8.22 -5.46 5.69
N SER A 57 -7.47 -4.51 6.24
CA SER A 57 -6.26 -4.87 6.99
C SER A 57 -6.51 -5.23 8.43
N LEU A 58 -7.56 -4.70 9.05
CA LEU A 58 -8.04 -5.25 10.32
C LEU A 58 -8.43 -6.73 10.16
N VAL A 59 -9.12 -7.07 9.08
CA VAL A 59 -9.46 -8.45 8.71
C VAL A 59 -8.18 -9.29 8.54
N ALA A 60 -7.15 -8.79 7.85
CA ALA A 60 -5.89 -9.51 7.71
C ALA A 60 -5.21 -9.80 9.06
N GLN A 61 -5.15 -8.82 9.96
CA GLN A 61 -4.55 -8.98 11.28
C GLN A 61 -5.36 -9.93 12.17
N HIS A 62 -6.68 -9.83 12.15
CA HIS A 62 -7.56 -10.70 12.92
C HIS A 62 -7.60 -12.13 12.38
N MET A 63 -7.64 -12.34 11.06
CA MET A 63 -7.64 -13.70 10.48
C MET A 63 -6.32 -14.45 10.77
N TYR A 64 -5.19 -13.74 10.81
CA TYR A 64 -3.91 -14.35 11.16
C TYR A 64 -3.81 -14.68 12.66
N SER A 65 -4.31 -13.81 13.53
CA SER A 65 -4.20 -13.96 15.00
C SER A 65 -5.32 -14.80 15.63
N LEU A 66 -6.50 -14.82 15.01
CA LEU A 66 -7.74 -15.46 15.45
C LEU A 66 -8.36 -16.24 14.26
N PRO A 67 -7.86 -17.46 13.97
CA PRO A 67 -8.35 -18.24 12.84
C PRO A 67 -9.81 -18.66 13.05
N ALA A 68 -10.69 -18.22 12.15
CA ALA A 68 -12.14 -18.48 12.23
C ALA A 68 -12.56 -19.81 11.58
N TYR A 69 -11.68 -20.44 10.79
CA TYR A 69 -11.97 -21.68 10.06
C TYR A 69 -11.26 -22.88 10.71
N ALA A 70 -11.91 -24.04 10.71
CA ALA A 70 -11.30 -25.27 11.22
C ALA A 70 -10.06 -25.65 10.39
N PHE A 71 -9.01 -26.11 11.06
CA PHE A 71 -7.73 -26.59 10.48
C PHE A 71 -6.88 -25.57 9.70
N ILE A 72 -7.34 -24.33 9.51
CA ILE A 72 -6.57 -23.29 8.79
C ILE A 72 -5.26 -22.91 9.48
N ALA A 73 -5.17 -23.10 10.80
CA ALA A 73 -3.94 -22.84 11.56
C ALA A 73 -2.83 -23.87 11.28
N GLN A 74 -3.16 -25.01 10.65
CA GLN A 74 -2.19 -26.04 10.27
C GLN A 74 -1.69 -25.85 8.82
N ASP A 75 -2.46 -25.15 7.99
CA ASP A 75 -2.07 -24.81 6.62
C ASP A 75 -1.39 -23.44 6.55
N PHE A 76 -0.08 -23.44 6.73
CA PHE A 76 0.72 -22.22 6.69
C PHE A 76 0.75 -21.56 5.31
N THR A 77 0.56 -22.31 4.22
CA THR A 77 0.56 -21.77 2.85
C THR A 77 -0.68 -20.90 2.63
N THR A 78 -1.85 -21.43 2.99
CA THR A 78 -3.13 -20.72 2.91
C THR A 78 -3.17 -19.54 3.86
N GLN A 79 -2.64 -19.68 5.07
CA GLN A 79 -2.59 -18.57 6.03
C GLN A 79 -1.67 -17.43 5.56
N ALA A 80 -0.50 -17.75 5.01
CA ALA A 80 0.42 -16.76 4.44
C ALA A 80 -0.18 -16.08 3.19
N ALA A 81 -0.83 -16.84 2.32
CA ALA A 81 -1.51 -16.31 1.13
C ALA A 81 -2.67 -15.38 1.49
N LEU A 82 -3.53 -15.75 2.44
CA LEU A 82 -4.65 -14.91 2.89
C LEU A 82 -4.18 -13.60 3.54
N TYR A 83 -3.16 -13.68 4.39
CA TYR A 83 -2.58 -12.49 5.04
C TYR A 83 -1.97 -11.54 4.00
N THR A 84 -1.19 -12.06 3.05
CA THR A 84 -0.56 -11.23 2.02
C THR A 84 -1.58 -10.67 1.04
N HIS A 85 -2.58 -11.46 0.62
CA HIS A 85 -3.69 -11.01 -0.23
C HIS A 85 -4.46 -9.82 0.37
N HIS A 86 -4.75 -9.84 1.67
CA HIS A 86 -5.47 -8.75 2.32
C HIS A 86 -4.55 -7.55 2.67
N ASN A 87 -3.25 -7.77 2.88
CA ASN A 87 -2.30 -6.70 3.28
C ASN A 87 -1.59 -5.98 2.14
N THR A 88 -1.50 -6.53 0.93
CA THR A 88 -0.95 -5.83 -0.25
C THR A 88 -1.69 -4.53 -0.58
N SER A 89 -2.82 -4.28 0.06
CA SER A 89 -3.69 -3.11 -0.11
C SER A 89 -3.26 -1.85 0.66
N GLN A 90 -2.12 -1.82 1.37
CA GLN A 90 -1.78 -0.70 2.26
C GLN A 90 -0.35 -0.15 2.18
N LEU A 91 -0.26 1.18 2.32
CA LEU A 91 0.90 2.02 2.01
C LEU A 91 1.06 3.16 3.06
N ALA A 92 2.19 3.24 3.80
CA ALA A 92 2.62 4.37 4.68
C ALA A 92 3.97 4.04 5.39
N SER A 93 4.93 4.91 5.77
CA SER A 93 5.23 6.35 5.64
C SER A 93 6.77 6.56 5.48
N LEU A 94 7.26 7.81 5.33
CA LEU A 94 8.65 8.20 4.99
C LEU A 94 9.59 8.52 6.18
N PHE A 95 9.11 8.97 7.34
CA PHE A 95 10.02 9.62 8.31
C PHE A 95 10.94 8.69 9.10
N LEU A 96 10.53 7.45 9.45
CA LEU A 96 11.47 6.51 10.07
C LEU A 96 12.25 5.62 9.08
N GLY A 97 12.12 5.82 7.76
CA GLY A 97 12.88 5.06 6.75
C GLY A 97 14.39 5.26 6.84
N PHE A 98 14.85 6.48 7.15
CA PHE A 98 16.29 6.74 7.38
C PHE A 98 16.81 6.13 8.67
N HIS A 99 15.98 6.09 9.73
CA HIS A 99 16.38 5.53 11.02
C HIS A 99 16.34 4.00 11.00
N THR A 100 15.34 3.39 10.36
CA THR A 100 15.28 1.94 10.22
C THR A 100 16.32 1.43 9.26
N LEU A 101 16.47 2.03 8.06
CA LEU A 101 17.55 1.69 7.15
C LEU A 101 18.92 1.89 7.81
N GLY A 102 19.12 3.00 8.55
CA GLY A 102 20.35 3.26 9.28
C GLY A 102 20.66 2.19 10.34
N LEU A 103 19.66 1.75 11.11
CA LEU A 103 19.81 0.66 12.08
C LEU A 103 20.10 -0.69 11.40
N TYR A 104 19.45 -0.99 10.27
CA TYR A 104 19.72 -2.20 9.49
C TYR A 104 21.15 -2.21 8.94
N VAL A 105 21.58 -1.12 8.29
CA VAL A 105 22.95 -0.99 7.76
C VAL A 105 23.98 -1.05 8.89
N HIS A 106 23.75 -0.39 10.02
CA HIS A 106 24.62 -0.49 11.20
C HIS A 106 24.75 -1.95 11.68
N ASN A 107 23.63 -2.65 11.82
CA ASN A 107 23.61 -4.03 12.31
C ASN A 107 24.30 -5.01 11.35
N ASP A 108 24.14 -4.81 10.04
CA ASP A 108 24.82 -5.63 9.00
C ASP A 108 26.33 -5.39 8.98
N VAL A 109 26.75 -4.14 9.16
CA VAL A 109 28.18 -3.78 9.24
C VAL A 109 28.82 -4.36 10.50
N MET A 110 28.15 -4.30 11.66
CA MET A 110 28.66 -4.91 12.91
C MET A 110 28.75 -6.44 12.82
N LEU A 111 27.83 -7.08 12.09
CA LEU A 111 27.93 -8.52 11.79
C LEU A 111 29.10 -8.84 10.87
N ALA A 112 29.28 -8.06 9.80
CA ALA A 112 30.37 -8.26 8.84
C ALA A 112 31.75 -8.10 9.48
N PHE A 113 31.88 -7.23 10.49
CA PHE A 113 33.11 -7.07 11.28
C PHE A 113 33.30 -8.12 12.38
N GLY A 114 32.40 -9.10 12.52
CA GLY A 114 32.51 -10.16 13.53
C GLY A 114 32.25 -9.70 14.96
N THR A 115 31.63 -8.53 15.16
CA THR A 115 31.28 -7.96 16.47
C THR A 115 29.76 -7.87 16.63
N PRO A 116 29.03 -8.99 16.71
CA PRO A 116 27.57 -9.01 16.80
C PRO A 116 27.03 -8.34 18.07
N GLU A 117 27.84 -8.22 19.12
CA GLU A 117 27.47 -7.57 20.39
C GLU A 117 27.28 -6.05 20.27
N LYS A 118 27.80 -5.43 19.21
CA LYS A 118 27.67 -3.98 18.94
C LYS A 118 26.42 -3.62 18.14
N GLN A 119 25.57 -4.60 17.85
CA GLN A 119 24.28 -4.37 17.21
C GLN A 119 23.37 -3.54 18.11
N ILE A 120 22.62 -2.63 17.49
CA ILE A 120 21.60 -1.85 18.19
C ILE A 120 20.30 -2.66 18.11
N LEU A 121 20.04 -3.42 19.17
CA LEU A 121 18.79 -4.16 19.36
C LEU A 121 17.88 -3.35 20.29
N ILE A 122 16.82 -2.77 19.72
CA ILE A 122 15.79 -2.08 20.50
C ILE A 122 14.72 -3.11 20.87
N GLU A 123 14.29 -3.16 22.13
CA GLU A 123 13.20 -4.03 22.58
C GLU A 123 11.85 -3.31 22.57
N PRO A 124 10.77 -3.93 22.04
CA PRO A 124 9.44 -3.32 21.94
C PRO A 124 8.67 -3.34 23.25
N ILE A 125 9.22 -2.66 24.27
CA ILE A 125 8.67 -2.59 25.63
C ILE A 125 7.19 -2.16 25.62
N PHE A 126 6.82 -1.19 24.78
CA PHE A 126 5.42 -0.74 24.68
C PHE A 126 4.48 -1.82 24.12
N ALA A 127 4.91 -2.55 23.08
CA ALA A 127 4.11 -3.64 22.53
C ALA A 127 4.04 -4.85 23.48
N GLN A 128 5.15 -5.14 24.19
CA GLN A 128 5.20 -6.18 25.22
C GLN A 128 4.27 -5.84 26.40
N TRP A 129 4.26 -4.57 26.82
CA TRP A 129 3.34 -4.07 27.84
C TRP A 129 1.88 -4.23 27.43
N ILE A 130 1.52 -3.90 26.19
CA ILE A 130 0.18 -4.16 25.64
C ILE A 130 -0.14 -5.65 25.66
N GLN A 131 0.78 -6.53 25.24
CA GLN A 131 0.54 -7.98 25.29
C GLN A 131 0.33 -8.50 26.72
N SER A 132 1.06 -7.97 27.70
CA SER A 132 0.86 -8.32 29.10
C SER A 132 -0.44 -7.76 29.69
N ALA A 133 -0.86 -6.55 29.29
CA ALA A 133 -2.18 -6.03 29.64
C ALA A 133 -3.32 -6.96 29.16
N HIS A 134 -3.13 -7.66 28.03
CA HIS A 134 -4.07 -8.65 27.48
C HIS A 134 -3.93 -10.07 28.07
N GLY A 135 -3.07 -10.28 29.08
CA GLY A 135 -2.98 -11.55 29.81
C GLY A 135 -1.74 -12.40 29.52
N LYS A 136 -0.78 -11.91 28.73
CA LYS A 136 0.46 -12.64 28.44
C LYS A 136 1.48 -12.48 29.57
N THR A 137 1.76 -13.58 30.27
CA THR A 137 2.61 -13.60 31.48
C THR A 137 4.11 -13.78 31.19
N SER A 138 4.49 -14.14 29.96
CA SER A 138 5.87 -14.47 29.59
C SER A 138 6.87 -13.31 29.70
N TYR A 139 6.40 -12.07 29.78
CA TYR A 139 7.24 -10.86 29.88
C TYR A 139 7.46 -10.40 31.32
N GLY A 140 6.81 -11.02 32.32
CA GLY A 140 6.99 -10.65 33.73
C GLY A 140 6.26 -9.39 34.20
N PHE A 141 5.46 -8.74 33.35
CA PHE A 141 4.61 -7.61 33.76
C PHE A 141 3.34 -8.09 34.50
N ASP A 142 3.14 -7.61 35.74
CA ASP A 142 1.96 -7.89 36.57
C ASP A 142 0.95 -6.74 36.44
N ILE A 143 0.18 -6.74 35.35
CA ILE A 143 -0.77 -5.66 35.03
C ILE A 143 -2.07 -6.22 34.41
N LEU A 144 -3.21 -5.66 34.80
CA LEU A 144 -4.54 -6.00 34.28
C LEU A 144 -4.78 -7.52 34.20
N LEU A 145 -4.96 -8.08 33.00
CA LEU A 145 -5.29 -9.48 32.79
C LEU A 145 -4.13 -10.45 33.05
N SER A 146 -2.87 -9.97 33.06
CA SER A 146 -1.70 -10.78 33.46
C SER A 146 -1.61 -10.96 34.98
N SER A 147 -2.41 -10.20 35.74
CA SER A 147 -2.37 -10.21 37.20
C SER A 147 -2.83 -11.53 37.81
N ARG A 148 -2.20 -11.88 38.95
CA ARG A 148 -2.49 -13.12 39.70
C ARG A 148 -3.98 -13.35 39.95
N VAL A 149 -4.73 -12.27 40.21
CA VAL A 149 -6.16 -12.29 40.55
C VAL A 149 -7.03 -12.51 39.31
N ALA A 150 -6.73 -11.84 38.19
CA ALA A 150 -7.51 -11.97 36.96
C ALA A 150 -7.38 -13.37 36.31
N ARG A 151 -6.22 -14.02 36.46
CA ARG A 151 -5.89 -15.33 35.87
C ARG A 151 -6.80 -16.49 36.29
N HIS A 152 -7.50 -16.40 37.43
CA HIS A 152 -8.39 -17.47 37.90
C HIS A 152 -9.80 -17.41 37.30
N SER A 153 -10.19 -16.29 36.67
CA SER A 153 -11.56 -16.05 36.23
C SER A 153 -11.78 -16.18 34.72
N MET A 154 -10.70 -16.15 33.92
CA MET A 154 -10.79 -16.06 32.46
C MET A 154 -9.95 -17.15 31.79
N ARG A 155 -10.46 -17.70 30.68
CA ARG A 155 -9.80 -18.70 29.82
C ARG A 155 -8.60 -18.08 29.10
N VAL A 156 -7.50 -17.83 29.81
CA VAL A 156 -6.24 -17.24 29.30
C VAL A 156 -5.32 -18.29 28.63
N GLU A 157 -5.70 -19.58 28.64
CA GLU A 157 -4.90 -20.70 28.10
C GLU A 157 -4.46 -20.51 26.63
N ALA A 158 -5.29 -19.85 25.80
CA ALA A 158 -4.97 -19.65 24.39
C ALA A 158 -3.81 -18.66 24.15
N TYR A 159 -3.62 -17.66 25.02
CA TYR A 159 -2.58 -16.61 24.86
C TYR A 159 -1.22 -17.00 25.44
N GLY A 160 -1.18 -18.02 26.32
CA GLY A 160 0.06 -18.57 26.88
C GLY A 160 0.70 -19.68 26.04
N CYS A 161 -0.02 -20.21 25.05
CA CYS A 161 0.42 -21.34 24.26
C CYS A 161 1.30 -20.89 23.08
N ARG A 162 2.56 -21.37 23.01
CA ARG A 162 3.53 -21.04 21.93
C ARG A 162 3.10 -21.51 20.53
N CYS A 163 2.04 -22.31 20.44
CA CYS A 163 1.53 -22.90 19.20
C CYS A 163 0.60 -21.98 18.40
N TRP A 164 0.12 -20.87 18.98
CA TRP A 164 -0.78 -19.94 18.30
C TRP A 164 -0.05 -18.66 17.85
N SER A 165 -0.63 -17.98 16.87
CA SER A 165 -0.10 -16.83 16.13
C SER A 165 0.31 -15.60 16.99
N TRP A 166 -0.01 -15.60 18.29
CA TRP A 166 0.42 -14.60 19.28
C TRP A 166 1.89 -14.76 19.70
N ARG A 167 2.80 -14.58 18.74
CA ARG A 167 4.25 -14.71 18.94
C ARG A 167 4.81 -13.62 19.88
N LEU A 168 5.95 -13.92 20.50
CA LEU A 168 6.69 -12.96 21.30
C LEU A 168 7.24 -11.86 20.39
N PHE A 169 6.97 -10.60 20.71
CA PHE A 169 7.64 -9.47 20.05
C PHE A 169 9.09 -9.35 20.53
N GLY A 170 10.02 -9.47 19.59
CA GLY A 170 11.45 -9.20 19.77
C GLY A 170 11.92 -8.05 18.88
N SER A 171 13.23 -7.77 18.91
CA SER A 171 13.87 -6.63 18.23
C SER A 171 13.69 -6.64 16.71
N SER A 172 13.51 -7.82 16.10
CA SER A 172 13.26 -7.97 14.66
C SER A 172 11.84 -7.56 14.22
N CYS A 173 10.90 -7.34 15.15
CA CYS A 173 9.49 -7.03 14.83
C CYS A 173 9.20 -5.55 14.59
N TYR A 174 10.20 -4.66 14.74
CA TYR A 174 10.03 -3.21 14.59
C TYR A 174 9.78 -2.74 13.14
N CYS A 175 10.07 -3.58 12.15
CA CYS A 175 10.00 -3.20 10.75
C CYS A 175 8.64 -3.56 10.14
N SER A 176 7.58 -2.88 10.57
CA SER A 176 6.25 -3.12 10.00
C SER A 176 5.45 -1.84 9.76
N ARG A 177 6.08 -0.77 9.25
CA ARG A 177 5.35 0.27 8.47
C ARG A 177 6.27 1.35 7.85
N PHE A 178 6.86 1.09 6.68
CA PHE A 178 7.56 2.12 5.90
C PHE A 178 7.14 2.11 4.43
N THR A 179 6.67 3.26 3.93
CA THR A 179 6.39 3.54 2.51
C THR A 179 5.92 4.98 2.32
N TYR A 180 6.51 5.71 1.38
CA TYR A 180 6.44 7.16 1.13
C TYR A 180 5.07 7.79 0.80
N ASN A 181 3.98 7.05 1.01
CA ASN A 181 2.78 7.17 0.20
C ASN A 181 1.68 8.05 0.78
N THR A 182 1.58 8.15 2.11
CA THR A 182 0.65 9.10 2.75
C THR A 182 1.06 10.55 2.49
N LEU A 183 2.37 10.84 2.44
CA LEU A 183 2.86 12.18 2.13
C LEU A 183 2.58 12.56 0.67
N ILE A 184 2.79 11.64 -0.27
CA ILE A 184 2.47 11.84 -1.69
C ILE A 184 0.96 12.07 -1.85
N LEU A 185 0.10 11.27 -1.22
CA LEU A 185 -1.35 11.45 -1.26
C LEU A 185 -1.81 12.78 -0.66
N VAL A 186 -1.31 13.17 0.50
CA VAL A 186 -1.68 14.46 1.12
C VAL A 186 -1.22 15.64 0.25
N ARG A 187 -0.06 15.50 -0.39
CA ARG A 187 0.47 16.50 -1.33
C ARG A 187 -0.30 16.52 -2.66
N CYS A 188 -0.82 15.37 -3.12
CA CYS A 188 -1.81 15.29 -4.19
C CYS A 188 -3.07 16.06 -3.83
N VAL A 189 -3.70 15.77 -2.69
CA VAL A 189 -4.99 16.37 -2.31
C VAL A 189 -4.91 17.89 -2.14
N ARG A 190 -3.74 18.44 -1.77
CA ARG A 190 -3.50 19.89 -1.72
C ARG A 190 -3.24 20.52 -3.11
N CYS A 191 -3.95 20.07 -4.14
CA CYS A 191 -3.82 20.45 -5.56
C CYS A 191 -3.81 21.95 -5.84
N THR A 192 -4.54 22.73 -5.03
CA THR A 192 -4.85 24.15 -5.30
C THR A 192 -3.77 25.14 -4.86
N TRP A 193 -2.68 24.67 -4.24
CA TRP A 193 -1.71 25.57 -3.57
C TRP A 193 -0.25 25.36 -4.03
N PHE A 194 -0.04 25.01 -5.30
CA PHE A 194 1.32 24.90 -5.86
C PHE A 194 1.80 26.24 -6.41
N GLN A 195 2.97 26.70 -5.94
CA GLN A 195 3.61 27.94 -6.41
C GLN A 195 4.07 27.88 -7.88
N VAL A 196 4.40 26.68 -8.37
CA VAL A 196 4.93 26.48 -9.74
C VAL A 196 3.85 26.63 -10.82
N ASN A 197 2.64 26.11 -10.57
CA ASN A 197 1.48 26.22 -11.45
C ASN A 197 0.22 26.49 -10.62
N ALA A 198 -0.23 27.76 -10.66
CA ALA A 198 -1.40 28.23 -9.92
C ALA A 198 -2.75 27.90 -10.61
N SER A 199 -2.76 27.68 -11.93
CA SER A 199 -3.94 27.30 -12.72
C SER A 199 -4.11 25.79 -12.86
N LYS A 200 -3.43 24.99 -12.02
CA LYS A 200 -3.48 23.52 -12.05
C LYS A 200 -4.90 22.93 -12.03
N LYS A 201 -5.85 23.62 -11.40
CA LYS A 201 -7.27 23.21 -11.35
C LYS A 201 -7.95 23.18 -12.73
N ASP A 202 -7.49 24.01 -13.67
CA ASP A 202 -8.13 24.20 -14.97
C ASP A 202 -7.72 23.09 -15.97
N PHE A 203 -6.62 22.38 -15.69
CA PHE A 203 -6.10 21.26 -16.49
C PHE A 203 -6.70 19.89 -16.10
N GLY A 204 -7.46 19.82 -15.00
CA GLY A 204 -8.07 18.58 -14.51
C GLY A 204 -7.10 17.63 -13.79
N TYR A 205 -7.56 16.40 -13.56
CA TYR A 205 -6.86 15.41 -12.71
C TYR A 205 -5.61 14.80 -13.37
N SER A 206 -5.68 14.50 -14.67
CA SER A 206 -4.62 13.82 -15.42
C SER A 206 -4.23 14.58 -16.68
N PHE A 207 -3.00 15.04 -16.71
CA PHE A 207 -2.38 15.74 -17.83
C PHE A 207 -0.87 15.45 -17.86
N PRO A 208 -0.19 15.55 -19.02
CA PRO A 208 1.20 15.14 -19.17
C PRO A 208 2.21 16.07 -18.49
N CYS A 209 2.14 17.36 -18.82
CA CYS A 209 2.96 18.46 -18.28
C CYS A 209 2.34 19.81 -18.72
N ASP A 210 2.80 20.91 -18.12
CA ASP A 210 2.52 22.30 -18.51
C ASP A 210 3.73 22.90 -19.27
N GLY A 211 4.23 22.13 -20.25
CA GLY A 211 5.38 22.47 -21.08
C GLY A 211 6.75 22.44 -20.38
N PRO A 212 7.84 22.67 -21.15
CA PRO A 212 9.22 22.63 -20.64
C PRO A 212 9.66 23.92 -19.92
N GLY A 213 8.84 24.96 -19.90
CA GLY A 213 9.14 26.22 -19.21
C GLY A 213 9.28 26.05 -17.69
N ARG A 214 9.77 27.10 -17.00
CA ARG A 214 9.91 27.15 -15.52
C ARG A 214 10.81 26.05 -14.92
N GLY A 215 11.81 25.59 -15.68
CA GLY A 215 12.72 24.51 -15.25
C GLY A 215 12.19 23.10 -15.48
N GLY A 216 11.06 22.96 -16.19
CA GLY A 216 10.41 21.69 -16.50
C GLY A 216 9.26 21.36 -15.56
N THR A 217 8.11 21.00 -16.12
CA THR A 217 6.89 20.65 -15.35
C THR A 217 6.49 19.18 -15.52
N CYS A 218 7.48 18.31 -15.77
CA CYS A 218 7.27 16.88 -15.86
C CYS A 218 6.64 16.35 -14.56
N ASP A 219 5.73 15.39 -14.70
CA ASP A 219 5.12 14.65 -13.58
C ASP A 219 4.31 15.51 -12.59
N ILE A 220 3.94 16.73 -12.97
CA ILE A 220 3.24 17.67 -12.05
C ILE A 220 1.77 17.29 -11.78
N SER A 221 1.14 16.48 -12.63
CA SER A 221 -0.29 16.17 -12.51
C SER A 221 -0.61 15.25 -11.33
N VAL A 222 -1.83 15.37 -10.82
CA VAL A 222 -2.30 14.60 -9.64
C VAL A 222 -2.32 13.10 -9.97
N GLY A 223 -2.78 12.75 -11.17
CA GLY A 223 -2.74 11.38 -11.68
C GLY A 223 -1.32 10.82 -11.78
N THR A 224 -0.33 11.65 -12.14
CA THR A 224 1.06 11.20 -12.15
C THR A 224 1.59 10.92 -10.75
N HIS A 225 1.32 11.79 -9.78
CA HIS A 225 1.71 11.52 -8.39
C HIS A 225 1.03 10.27 -7.81
N PHE A 226 -0.21 9.96 -8.21
CA PHE A 226 -0.87 8.70 -7.88
C PHE A 226 -0.16 7.49 -8.50
N ILE A 227 0.39 7.61 -9.71
CA ILE A 227 1.20 6.54 -10.33
C ILE A 227 2.50 6.30 -9.55
N TRP A 228 3.18 7.37 -9.13
CA TRP A 228 4.43 7.27 -8.35
C TRP A 228 4.25 6.56 -7.00
N GLN A 229 3.04 6.58 -6.44
CA GLN A 229 2.70 5.93 -5.18
C GLN A 229 2.90 4.40 -5.22
N PHE A 230 2.72 3.76 -6.38
CA PHE A 230 2.76 2.31 -6.51
C PHE A 230 4.17 1.71 -6.65
N PHE A 231 5.22 2.54 -6.75
CA PHE A 231 6.61 2.06 -6.90
C PHE A 231 7.29 1.67 -5.58
N GLY A 232 6.61 1.75 -4.45
CA GLY A 232 7.20 1.56 -3.13
C GLY A 232 7.13 0.13 -2.59
N PHE A 233 7.86 -0.84 -3.16
CA PHE A 233 8.41 -2.03 -2.47
C PHE A 233 9.24 -2.87 -3.46
N TYR A 234 10.32 -3.50 -2.99
CA TYR A 234 11.16 -4.41 -3.77
C TYR A 234 11.40 -5.71 -2.97
N PRO A 235 10.85 -6.86 -3.38
CA PRO A 235 11.33 -8.15 -2.93
C PRO A 235 12.30 -8.70 -3.99
N SER A 236 13.58 -8.74 -3.62
CA SER A 236 14.55 -9.65 -4.22
C SER A 236 14.29 -11.04 -3.64
N GLY A 237 13.53 -11.87 -4.37
CA GLY A 237 13.16 -13.20 -3.93
C GLY A 237 13.16 -14.19 -5.08
N HIS A 238 14.00 -15.20 -4.99
CA HIS A 238 14.22 -16.17 -6.04
C HIS A 238 13.15 -17.29 -6.05
N GLY A 239 12.27 -17.36 -7.06
CA GLY A 239 11.42 -18.55 -7.26
C GLY A 239 10.15 -18.42 -8.12
N CYS A 240 10.28 -17.97 -9.38
CA CYS A 240 9.45 -18.23 -10.58
C CYS A 240 9.94 -17.24 -11.65
N PHE A 241 10.94 -17.61 -12.46
CA PHE A 241 11.97 -16.62 -12.81
C PHE A 241 11.87 -15.90 -14.15
N TYR A 242 11.12 -16.39 -15.13
CA TYR A 242 11.28 -15.87 -16.50
C TYR A 242 10.16 -14.94 -16.95
N LEU A 243 8.90 -15.30 -16.66
CA LEU A 243 7.74 -14.53 -17.07
C LEU A 243 7.60 -13.24 -16.24
N ASP A 244 7.94 -13.28 -14.95
CA ASP A 244 7.78 -12.14 -14.06
C ASP A 244 8.85 -11.06 -14.24
N ILE A 245 10.11 -11.47 -14.45
CA ILE A 245 11.19 -10.56 -14.88
C ILE A 245 10.86 -9.94 -16.22
N LEU A 246 10.22 -10.68 -17.13
CA LEU A 246 9.79 -10.15 -18.42
C LEU A 246 8.73 -9.06 -18.23
N PHE A 247 7.69 -9.27 -17.43
CA PHE A 247 6.69 -8.24 -17.13
C PHE A 247 7.31 -7.02 -16.45
N TRP A 248 8.22 -7.25 -15.50
CA TRP A 248 8.92 -6.20 -14.79
C TRP A 248 9.81 -5.37 -15.74
N ALA A 249 10.68 -6.03 -16.51
CA ALA A 249 11.57 -5.40 -17.49
C ALA A 249 10.79 -4.67 -18.60
N THR A 250 9.66 -5.24 -19.03
CA THR A 250 8.74 -4.60 -19.98
C THR A 250 8.14 -3.32 -19.39
N GLY A 251 7.83 -3.32 -18.08
CA GLY A 251 7.44 -2.11 -17.35
C GLY A 251 8.52 -1.01 -17.41
N PHE A 252 9.80 -1.36 -17.19
CA PHE A 252 10.90 -0.39 -17.28
C PHE A 252 11.06 0.23 -18.65
N MET A 253 10.80 -0.53 -19.72
CA MET A 253 10.81 0.02 -21.07
C MET A 253 9.88 1.23 -21.16
N PHE A 254 8.63 1.13 -20.70
CA PHE A 254 7.65 2.22 -20.77
C PHE A 254 7.89 3.36 -19.76
N LEU A 255 8.61 3.10 -18.67
CA LEU A 255 8.87 4.09 -17.62
C LEU A 255 10.14 4.91 -17.86
N ILE A 256 11.16 4.31 -18.46
CA ILE A 256 12.44 4.97 -18.76
C ILE A 256 12.37 5.66 -20.13
N SER A 257 11.84 4.97 -21.15
CA SER A 257 11.78 5.53 -22.50
C SER A 257 10.55 6.41 -22.68
N TRP A 258 10.75 7.64 -23.15
CA TRP A 258 9.68 8.62 -23.33
C TRP A 258 9.06 8.54 -24.73
N ARG A 259 7.84 9.08 -24.88
CA ARG A 259 7.06 9.09 -26.12
C ARG A 259 7.84 9.52 -27.37
N GLY A 260 8.72 10.51 -27.26
CA GLY A 260 9.44 11.08 -28.41
C GLY A 260 10.22 10.03 -29.20
N TYR A 261 10.99 9.18 -28.50
CA TYR A 261 11.78 8.11 -29.13
C TYR A 261 10.91 7.14 -29.94
N TRP A 262 9.78 6.72 -29.37
CA TRP A 262 8.86 5.79 -30.03
C TRP A 262 8.11 6.41 -31.21
N GLN A 263 7.82 7.71 -31.15
CA GLN A 263 7.13 8.40 -32.23
C GLN A 263 8.02 8.44 -33.49
N GLU A 264 9.29 8.80 -33.35
CA GLU A 264 10.26 8.80 -34.46
C GLU A 264 10.41 7.39 -35.05
N LEU A 265 10.53 6.35 -34.21
CA LEU A 265 10.63 4.97 -34.67
C LEU A 265 9.38 4.53 -35.44
N ILE A 266 8.18 4.83 -34.95
CA ILE A 266 6.92 4.47 -35.61
C ILE A 266 6.80 5.16 -36.98
N GLU A 267 7.27 6.41 -37.10
CA GLU A 267 7.27 7.13 -38.37
C GLU A 267 8.20 6.47 -39.39
N THR A 268 9.38 5.99 -38.98
CA THR A 268 10.26 5.22 -39.88
C THR A 268 9.65 3.87 -40.31
N LEU A 269 8.91 3.20 -39.42
CA LEU A 269 8.23 1.94 -39.74
C LEU A 269 7.04 2.17 -40.68
N ALA A 270 6.27 3.23 -40.47
CA ALA A 270 5.17 3.60 -41.36
C ALA A 270 5.68 3.90 -42.77
N TRP A 271 6.79 4.63 -42.88
CA TRP A 271 7.49 4.89 -44.14
C TRP A 271 7.96 3.59 -44.82
N ALA A 272 8.48 2.63 -44.06
CA ALA A 272 8.94 1.35 -44.60
C ALA A 272 7.78 0.49 -45.12
N HIS A 273 6.65 0.46 -44.40
CA HIS A 273 5.46 -0.29 -44.80
C HIS A 273 4.87 0.20 -46.12
N GLU A 274 4.81 1.51 -46.32
CA GLU A 274 4.32 2.11 -47.58
C GLU A 274 5.21 1.79 -48.78
N ARG A 275 6.51 1.56 -48.56
CA ARG A 275 7.49 1.29 -49.62
C ARG A 275 7.73 -0.20 -49.87
N THR A 276 7.19 -1.09 -49.05
CA THR A 276 7.40 -2.54 -49.19
C THR A 276 6.37 -3.12 -50.16
N PRO A 277 6.80 -3.75 -51.27
CA PRO A 277 5.87 -4.40 -52.20
C PRO A 277 5.11 -5.53 -51.50
N LEU A 278 3.82 -5.73 -51.86
CA LEU A 278 2.84 -6.61 -51.20
C LEU A 278 2.26 -6.07 -49.87
N ALA A 279 3.08 -5.48 -48.99
CA ALA A 279 2.59 -4.92 -47.73
C ALA A 279 1.77 -3.63 -47.93
N ASN A 280 2.10 -2.85 -48.95
CA ASN A 280 1.40 -1.61 -49.31
C ASN A 280 -0.07 -1.78 -49.76
N LEU A 281 -0.49 -3.02 -50.02
CA LEU A 281 -1.89 -3.38 -50.31
C LEU A 281 -2.76 -3.30 -49.04
N ILE A 282 -2.16 -3.49 -47.87
CA ILE A 282 -2.83 -3.44 -46.58
C ILE A 282 -2.60 -2.04 -45.99
N ARG A 283 -3.67 -1.24 -45.91
CA ARG A 283 -3.64 0.09 -45.29
C ARG A 283 -4.24 0.06 -43.91
N TRP A 284 -3.67 0.86 -43.01
CA TRP A 284 -4.22 1.12 -41.68
C TRP A 284 -5.51 1.94 -41.78
N ARG A 285 -6.49 1.62 -40.93
CA ARG A 285 -7.68 2.45 -40.74
C ARG A 285 -7.37 3.70 -39.91
N ASP A 286 -6.58 3.52 -38.86
CA ASP A 286 -6.15 4.58 -37.94
C ASP A 286 -4.64 4.75 -38.02
N LYS A 287 -4.16 6.01 -37.96
CA LYS A 287 -2.73 6.31 -38.07
C LYS A 287 -1.97 5.72 -36.86
N PRO A 288 -0.90 4.93 -37.07
CA PRO A 288 -0.10 4.42 -35.96
C PRO A 288 0.63 5.58 -35.28
N VAL A 289 0.41 5.73 -33.97
CA VAL A 289 1.03 6.77 -33.14
C VAL A 289 1.52 6.15 -31.83
N ALA A 290 2.59 6.71 -31.28
CA ALA A 290 3.06 6.30 -29.96
C ALA A 290 2.02 6.61 -28.88
N LEU A 291 1.96 5.76 -27.85
CA LEU A 291 1.15 5.97 -26.64
C LEU A 291 1.34 7.38 -26.08
N SER A 292 0.27 7.99 -25.56
CA SER A 292 0.40 9.29 -24.87
C SER A 292 1.26 9.15 -23.61
N ILE A 293 1.85 10.26 -23.14
CA ILE A 293 2.72 10.26 -21.95
C ILE A 293 2.02 9.68 -20.72
N VAL A 294 0.74 10.04 -20.51
CA VAL A 294 -0.08 9.52 -19.39
C VAL A 294 -0.39 8.03 -19.58
N GLN A 295 -0.74 7.61 -20.79
CA GLN A 295 -1.01 6.20 -21.08
C GLN A 295 0.23 5.33 -20.91
N ALA A 296 1.40 5.78 -21.39
CA ALA A 296 2.65 5.04 -21.24
C ALA A 296 3.02 4.84 -19.76
N ARG A 297 2.83 5.86 -18.92
CA ARG A 297 3.01 5.74 -17.47
C ARG A 297 2.04 4.75 -16.83
N LEU A 298 0.77 4.78 -17.22
CA LEU A 298 -0.24 3.84 -16.73
C LEU A 298 0.08 2.40 -17.16
N VAL A 299 0.47 2.20 -18.42
CA VAL A 299 0.84 0.88 -18.96
C VAL A 299 2.11 0.36 -18.29
N GLY A 300 3.14 1.19 -18.13
CA GLY A 300 4.36 0.84 -17.43
C GLY A 300 4.10 0.48 -15.97
N LEU A 301 3.24 1.25 -15.30
CA LEU A 301 2.80 0.95 -13.94
C LEU A 301 2.05 -0.38 -13.85
N ALA A 302 1.11 -0.64 -14.77
CA ALA A 302 0.35 -1.88 -14.79
C ALA A 302 1.29 -3.10 -14.93
N HIS A 303 2.26 -3.04 -15.85
CA HIS A 303 3.26 -4.11 -16.01
C HIS A 303 4.12 -4.28 -14.75
N PHE A 304 4.54 -3.17 -14.13
CA PHE A 304 5.32 -3.19 -12.90
C PHE A 304 4.53 -3.80 -11.73
N SER A 305 3.27 -3.40 -11.53
CA SER A 305 2.40 -3.93 -10.47
C SER A 305 2.04 -5.40 -10.68
N VAL A 306 1.74 -5.80 -11.93
CA VAL A 306 1.42 -7.18 -12.28
C VAL A 306 2.63 -8.09 -12.04
N GLY A 307 3.81 -7.71 -12.58
CA GLY A 307 5.04 -8.46 -12.36
C GLY A 307 5.39 -8.58 -10.87
N TYR A 308 5.20 -7.50 -10.10
CA TYR A 308 5.41 -7.52 -8.65
C TYR A 308 4.51 -8.52 -7.92
N ILE A 309 3.19 -8.48 -8.19
CA ILE A 309 2.21 -9.36 -7.53
C ILE A 309 2.52 -10.82 -7.84
N PHE A 310 2.76 -11.15 -9.11
CA PHE A 310 3.04 -12.52 -9.52
C PHE A 310 4.38 -13.03 -8.96
N THR A 311 5.44 -12.20 -8.99
CA THR A 311 6.74 -12.57 -8.39
C THR A 311 6.60 -12.95 -6.92
N TYR A 312 5.93 -12.08 -6.14
CA TYR A 312 5.80 -12.31 -4.70
C TYR A 312 4.85 -13.46 -4.38
N ALA A 313 3.73 -13.59 -5.10
CA ALA A 313 2.78 -14.69 -4.91
C ALA A 313 3.43 -16.04 -5.21
N ALA A 314 4.17 -16.15 -6.31
CA ALA A 314 4.85 -17.37 -6.69
C ALA A 314 5.93 -17.77 -5.68
N PHE A 315 6.78 -16.82 -5.26
CA PHE A 315 7.77 -17.05 -4.22
C PHE A 315 7.13 -17.48 -2.89
N LEU A 316 6.07 -16.79 -2.46
CA LEU A 316 5.38 -17.08 -1.21
C LEU A 316 4.83 -18.52 -1.20
N ILE A 317 4.12 -18.91 -2.26
CA ILE A 317 3.52 -20.24 -2.38
C ILE A 317 4.61 -21.31 -2.47
N ALA A 318 5.62 -21.11 -3.32
CA ALA A 318 6.69 -22.09 -3.52
C ALA A 318 7.55 -22.29 -2.25
N SER A 319 7.92 -21.20 -1.57
CA SER A 319 8.78 -21.27 -0.37
C SER A 319 8.08 -21.85 0.85
N THR A 320 6.77 -21.63 0.99
CA THR A 320 5.97 -22.17 2.10
C THR A 320 5.57 -23.62 1.85
N SER A 321 5.18 -23.98 0.63
CA SER A 321 4.79 -25.37 0.30
C SER A 321 6.01 -26.31 0.26
N GLY A 322 7.14 -25.87 -0.30
CA GLY A 322 8.34 -26.70 -0.45
C GLY A 322 9.00 -27.10 0.87
N LYS A 323 8.87 -26.31 1.93
CA LYS A 323 9.47 -26.61 3.25
C LYS A 323 8.60 -27.50 4.13
N LEU A 324 7.29 -27.52 3.93
CA LEU A 324 6.36 -28.31 4.74
C LEU A 324 6.39 -29.80 4.37
N VAL A 325 6.70 -30.13 3.11
CA VAL A 325 6.86 -31.51 2.64
C VAL A 325 8.02 -32.23 3.37
N ASN A 326 9.09 -31.52 3.72
CA ASN A 326 10.25 -32.09 4.41
C ASN A 326 10.10 -32.23 5.94
N PHE A 327 9.00 -31.72 6.53
CA PHE A 327 8.78 -31.78 7.98
C PHE A 327 7.91 -32.96 8.43
N PHE A 328 7.25 -33.65 7.49
CA PHE A 328 6.38 -34.79 7.73
C PHE A 328 7.01 -36.14 7.33
N HIS A 329 8.33 -36.17 7.11
CA HIS A 329 9.07 -37.37 6.73
C HIS A 329 10.05 -37.83 7.81
#